data_AF-A0A941SWK0-F1
#
_entry.id   AF-A0A941SWK0-F1
#
_cell.length_a   1.000
_cell.length_b   1.000
_cell.length_c   1.000
_cell.angle_alpha   90.00
_cell.angle_beta   90.00
_cell.angle_gamma   90.00
#
_symmetry.space_group_name_H-M   'P 1'
#
loop_
_entity.id
_entity.type
_entity.pdbx_description
1 polymer ?
#
loop_
_entity_poly.entity_id
_entity_poly.type
_entity_poly.pdbx_seq_one_letter_code
_entity_poly.pdbx_strand_id
1 'polypeptide(L)'
;WLGSAGKLISEGNRARMPAVGKYNGGQKVVFWIFTLSLVVLLATGLLFWQAWFADSVPIPLQRIAVLVHAVAAFGLFLAVVVHAYAAIWVKGTVQAMVRGTVSAGWARHHHPLWYREQSQHQAAQRK
;
A
#
# COMPACT_ATOMS: atom_id res chain seq x y z
N TRP A 1 8.44 -1.45 13.27
CA TRP A 1 7.49 -0.46 12.74
C TRP A 1 6.07 -0.82 13.12
N LEU A 2 5.55 -1.99 12.72
CA LEU A 2 4.18 -2.43 13.05
C LEU A 2 3.93 -2.50 14.57
N GLY A 3 4.86 -3.03 15.36
CA GLY A 3 4.76 -3.04 16.82
C GLY A 3 4.73 -1.66 17.50
N SER A 4 5.12 -0.59 16.78
CA SER A 4 5.07 0.80 17.28
C SER A 4 3.94 1.61 16.64
N ALA A 5 3.27 1.06 15.61
CA ALA A 5 2.27 1.78 14.82
C ALA A 5 1.01 2.11 15.64
N GLY A 6 0.59 1.21 16.53
CA GLY A 6 -0.53 1.47 17.44
C GLY A 6 -0.31 2.71 18.30
N LYS A 7 0.90 2.84 18.88
CA LYS A 7 1.28 4.01 19.70
C LYS A 7 1.40 5.30 18.89
N LEU A 8 1.83 5.21 17.63
CA LEU A 8 1.83 6.37 16.74
C LEU A 8 0.41 6.90 16.49
N ILE A 9 -0.56 5.99 16.31
CA ILE A 9 -1.95 6.34 16.03
C ILE A 9 -2.66 6.84 17.31
N SER A 10 -2.41 6.21 18.46
CA SER A 10 -3.08 6.54 19.72
C SER A 10 -2.47 7.74 20.45
N GLU A 11 -1.15 7.87 20.47
CA GLU A 11 -0.42 8.88 21.25
C GLU A 11 0.19 9.99 20.39
N GLY A 12 0.18 9.83 19.06
CA GLY A 12 0.84 10.78 18.13
C GLY A 12 2.37 10.82 18.25
N ASN A 13 2.98 9.93 19.03
CA ASN A 13 4.38 9.99 19.39
C ASN A 13 5.30 9.49 18.27
N ARG A 14 5.67 10.41 17.38
CA ARG A 14 6.56 10.16 16.24
C ARG A 14 8.01 9.85 16.65
N ALA A 15 8.45 10.29 17.84
CA ALA A 15 9.84 10.16 18.27
C ALA A 15 10.28 8.71 18.54
N ARG A 16 9.33 7.81 18.81
CA ARG A 16 9.59 6.38 19.04
C ARG A 16 9.49 5.52 17.78
N MET A 17 9.30 6.13 16.61
CA MET A 17 9.23 5.38 15.36
C MET A 17 10.63 4.95 14.91
N PRO A 18 10.84 3.67 14.55
CA PRO A 18 12.12 3.23 14.02
C PRO A 18 12.43 3.93 12.70
N ALA A 19 13.71 4.14 12.42
CA ALA A 19 14.16 4.76 11.18
C ALA A 19 13.62 4.02 9.95
N VAL A 20 13.11 4.78 8.98
CA VAL A 20 12.36 4.25 7.83
C VAL A 20 13.18 4.37 6.55
N GLY A 21 13.19 3.31 5.73
CA GLY A 21 13.73 3.27 4.37
C GLY A 21 12.80 3.91 3.33
N LYS A 22 12.85 3.47 2.07
CA LYS A 22 12.02 4.06 1.00
C LYS A 22 10.51 3.92 1.27
N TYR A 23 10.09 2.81 1.86
CA TYR A 23 8.72 2.58 2.29
C TYR A 23 8.67 2.09 3.73
N ASN A 24 7.69 2.60 4.49
CA ASN A 24 7.45 2.21 5.87
C ASN A 24 6.69 0.87 5.99
N GLY A 25 6.58 0.35 7.21
CA GLY A 25 5.91 -0.95 7.44
C GLY A 25 4.45 -0.97 7.00
N GLY A 26 3.70 0.10 7.25
CA GLY A 26 2.29 0.22 6.86
C GLY A 26 2.12 0.30 5.34
N GLN A 27 2.98 1.06 4.65
CA GLN A 27 2.99 1.13 3.19
C GLN A 27 3.23 -0.26 2.57
N LYS A 28 4.13 -1.08 3.15
CA LYS A 28 4.36 -2.46 2.70
C LYS A 28 3.16 -3.37 2.95
N VAL A 29 2.47 -3.21 4.08
CA VAL A 29 1.24 -3.97 4.37
C VAL A 29 0.15 -3.62 3.35
N VAL A 30 -0.11 -2.33 3.11
CA VAL A 30 -1.08 -1.89 2.10
C VAL A 30 -0.73 -2.42 0.71
N PHE A 31 0.56 -2.39 0.34
CA PHE A 31 1.04 -2.98 -0.92
C PHE A 31 0.63 -4.45 -1.05
N TRP A 32 0.94 -5.29 -0.05
CA TRP A 32 0.60 -6.71 -0.11
C TRP A 32 -0.89 -6.99 -0.08
N ILE A 33 -1.68 -6.21 0.69
CA ILE A 33 -3.14 -6.31 0.67
C ILE A 33 -3.67 -6.02 -0.74
N PHE A 34 -3.21 -4.93 -1.37
CA PHE A 34 -3.62 -4.60 -2.74
C PHE A 34 -3.25 -5.69 -3.72
N THR A 35 -1.99 -6.14 -3.71
CA THR A 35 -1.50 -7.16 -4.65
C THR A 35 -2.29 -8.46 -4.52
N LEU A 36 -2.46 -8.98 -3.29
CA LEU A 36 -3.16 -10.24 -3.07
C LEU A 36 -4.66 -10.10 -3.40
N SER A 37 -5.31 -9.02 -2.97
CA SER A 37 -6.72 -8.79 -3.31
C SER A 37 -6.94 -8.68 -4.80
N LEU A 38 -6.10 -7.95 -5.55
CA LEU A 38 -6.23 -7.82 -7.00
C LEU A 38 -6.06 -9.16 -7.72
N VAL A 39 -5.10 -10.00 -7.29
CA VAL A 39 -4.94 -11.36 -7.83
C VAL A 39 -6.17 -12.22 -7.54
N VAL A 40 -6.68 -12.19 -6.31
CA VAL A 40 -7.90 -12.94 -5.94
C VAL A 40 -9.11 -12.44 -6.73
N LEU A 41 -9.28 -11.13 -6.87
CA LEU A 41 -10.38 -10.53 -7.63
C LEU A 41 -10.32 -10.93 -9.11
N LEU A 42 -9.14 -10.88 -9.71
CA LEU A 42 -8.96 -11.30 -11.10
C LEU A 42 -9.29 -12.79 -11.26
N ALA A 43 -8.68 -13.66 -10.45
CA ALA A 43 -8.89 -15.10 -10.54
C ALA A 43 -10.35 -15.49 -10.33
N THR A 44 -10.97 -14.99 -9.25
CA THR A 44 -12.38 -15.29 -8.96
C THR A 44 -13.33 -14.64 -9.95
N GLY A 45 -13.04 -13.41 -10.42
CA GLY A 45 -13.84 -12.70 -11.42
C GLY A 45 -13.93 -13.48 -12.73
N LEU A 46 -12.81 -14.07 -13.18
CA LEU A 46 -12.81 -14.95 -14.35
C LEU A 46 -13.69 -16.18 -14.16
N LEU A 47 -13.74 -16.78 -12.95
CA LEU A 47 -14.51 -18.00 -12.70
C LEU A 47 -16.04 -17.83 -12.83
N PHE A 48 -16.57 -16.63 -12.57
CA PHE A 48 -18.02 -16.36 -12.68
C PHE A 48 -18.37 -15.35 -13.79
N TRP A 49 -17.42 -15.02 -14.66
CA TRP A 49 -17.67 -14.12 -15.78
C TRP A 49 -18.61 -14.79 -16.80
N GLN A 50 -19.88 -14.37 -16.73
CA GLN A 50 -20.99 -15.00 -17.46
C GLN A 50 -20.78 -15.04 -18.97
N ALA A 51 -20.36 -13.93 -19.58
CA ALA A 51 -20.25 -13.85 -21.03
C ALA A 51 -19.14 -14.71 -21.67
N TRP A 52 -18.17 -15.24 -20.89
CA TRP A 52 -16.97 -15.87 -21.48
C TRP A 52 -16.58 -17.19 -20.83
N PHE A 53 -16.66 -17.31 -19.50
CA PHE A 53 -16.01 -18.42 -18.76
C PHE A 53 -16.95 -19.22 -17.87
N ALA A 54 -18.06 -18.63 -17.41
CA ALA A 54 -18.93 -19.25 -16.41
C ALA A 54 -19.48 -20.62 -16.84
N ASP A 55 -19.86 -20.77 -18.12
CA ASP A 55 -20.42 -22.04 -18.63
C ASP A 55 -19.44 -23.22 -18.55
N SER A 56 -18.13 -22.94 -18.52
CA SER A 56 -17.07 -23.94 -18.36
C SER A 56 -16.71 -24.24 -16.90
N VAL A 57 -17.35 -23.55 -15.94
CA VAL A 57 -17.04 -23.64 -14.51
C VAL A 57 -18.24 -24.22 -13.75
N PRO A 58 -18.07 -25.28 -12.93
CA PRO A 58 -19.17 -25.84 -12.15
C PRO A 58 -19.83 -24.82 -11.22
N ILE A 59 -21.16 -24.83 -11.16
CA ILE A 59 -21.96 -23.90 -10.33
C ILE A 59 -21.48 -23.82 -8.87
N PRO A 60 -21.13 -24.93 -8.17
CA PRO A 60 -20.62 -24.84 -6.80
C PRO A 60 -19.33 -24.00 -6.69
N LEU A 61 -18.43 -24.12 -7.66
CA LEU A 61 -17.19 -23.36 -7.69
C LEU A 61 -17.45 -21.89 -8.00
N GLN A 62 -18.39 -21.57 -8.90
CA GLN A 62 -18.80 -20.18 -9.16
C GLN A 62 -19.34 -19.50 -7.88
N ARG A 63 -20.15 -20.22 -7.08
CA ARG A 63 -20.70 -19.69 -5.83
C ARG A 63 -19.61 -19.37 -4.81
N ILE A 64 -18.62 -20.25 -4.67
CA ILE A 64 -17.45 -20.00 -3.82
C ILE A 64 -16.65 -18.81 -4.36
N ALA A 65 -16.44 -18.75 -5.68
CA ALA A 65 -15.71 -17.66 -6.32
C ALA A 65 -16.37 -16.30 -6.04
N VAL A 66 -17.70 -16.20 -6.16
CA VAL A 66 -18.45 -14.96 -5.84
C VAL A 66 -18.28 -14.55 -4.38
N LEU A 67 -18.37 -15.51 -3.43
CA LEU A 67 -18.16 -15.22 -2.01
C LEU A 67 -16.75 -14.70 -1.73
N VAL A 68 -15.73 -15.39 -2.25
CA VAL A 68 -14.32 -15.01 -2.07
C VAL A 68 -14.05 -13.65 -2.74
N HIS A 69 -14.63 -13.41 -3.93
CA HIS A 69 -14.51 -12.14 -4.64
C HIS A 69 -15.10 -10.99 -3.82
N ALA A 70 -16.30 -11.16 -3.25
CA ALA A 70 -16.94 -10.15 -2.43
C ALA A 70 -16.13 -9.80 -1.18
N VAL A 71 -15.57 -10.81 -0.49
CA VAL A 71 -14.69 -10.60 0.67
C VAL A 71 -13.41 -9.88 0.28
N ALA A 72 -12.77 -10.29 -0.81
CA ALA A 72 -11.56 -9.64 -1.32
C ALA A 72 -11.80 -8.19 -1.76
N ALA A 73 -12.94 -7.92 -2.42
CA ALA A 73 -13.36 -6.60 -2.86
C ALA A 73 -13.59 -5.68 -1.66
N PHE A 74 -14.27 -6.17 -0.63
CA PHE A 74 -14.51 -5.43 0.60
C PHE A 74 -13.20 -5.10 1.33
N GLY A 75 -12.30 -6.07 1.47
CA GLY A 75 -10.97 -5.84 2.06
C GLY A 75 -10.14 -4.83 1.27
N LEU A 76 -10.16 -4.93 -0.07
CA LEU A 76 -9.46 -3.97 -0.95
C LEU A 76 -10.05 -2.56 -0.81
N PHE A 77 -11.38 -2.43 -0.77
CA PHE A 77 -12.05 -1.15 -0.60
C PHE A 77 -11.63 -0.47 0.71
N LEU A 78 -11.64 -1.19 1.84
CA LEU A 78 -11.18 -0.65 3.12
C LEU A 78 -9.70 -0.22 3.05
N ALA A 79 -8.86 -1.03 2.42
CA ALA A 79 -7.44 -0.70 2.25
C ALA A 79 -7.25 0.54 1.37
N VAL A 80 -8.07 0.74 0.33
CA VAL A 80 -8.08 1.95 -0.51
C VAL A 80 -8.46 3.18 0.30
N VAL A 81 -9.49 3.09 1.14
CA VAL A 81 -9.89 4.20 2.02
C VAL A 81 -8.74 4.59 2.96
N VAL A 82 -8.11 3.61 3.62
CA VAL A 82 -6.95 3.86 4.50
C VAL A 82 -5.76 4.44 3.73
N HIS A 83 -5.48 3.92 2.53
CA HIS A 83 -4.40 4.39 1.66
C HIS A 83 -4.61 5.86 1.25
N ALA A 84 -5.81 6.20 0.76
CA ALA A 84 -6.16 7.55 0.35
C ALA A 84 -6.09 8.52 1.54
N TYR A 85 -6.64 8.13 2.70
CA TYR A 85 -6.56 8.92 3.92
C TYR A 85 -5.10 9.19 4.33
N ALA A 86 -4.25 8.16 4.34
CA ALA A 86 -2.84 8.30 4.69
C ALA A 86 -2.10 9.26 3.74
N ALA A 87 -2.39 9.21 2.44
CA ALA A 87 -1.81 10.12 1.46
C ALA A 87 -2.18 11.59 1.71
N ILE A 88 -3.41 11.86 2.16
CA ILE A 88 -3.90 13.21 2.48
C ILE A 88 -3.38 13.70 3.84
N TRP A 89 -3.25 12.78 4.80
CA TRP A 89 -2.77 13.07 6.16
C TRP A 89 -1.28 13.43 6.17
N VAL A 90 -0.44 12.67 5.45
CA VAL A 90 1.00 12.95 5.34
C VAL A 90 1.23 14.01 4.27
N LYS A 91 1.26 15.28 4.69
CA LYS A 91 1.42 16.44 3.79
C LYS A 91 2.65 16.29 2.88
N GLY A 92 2.49 16.65 1.62
CA GLY A 92 3.51 16.48 0.57
C GLY A 92 3.45 15.14 -0.17
N THR A 93 2.79 14.10 0.37
CA THR A 93 2.74 12.77 -0.26
C THR A 93 1.98 12.77 -1.58
N VAL A 94 0.83 13.47 -1.68
CA VAL A 94 0.08 13.58 -2.95
C VAL A 94 0.92 14.24 -4.04
N GLN A 95 1.63 15.33 -3.70
CA GLN A 95 2.54 15.99 -4.64
C GLN A 95 3.69 15.04 -5.06
N ALA A 96 4.21 14.23 -4.13
CA ALA A 96 5.22 13.23 -4.44
C ALA A 96 4.74 12.23 -5.50
N MET A 97 3.48 11.78 -5.41
CA MET A 97 2.89 10.83 -6.36
C MET A 97 2.60 11.46 -7.72
N VAL A 98 2.07 12.69 -7.74
CA VAL A 98 1.63 13.35 -8.99
C VAL A 98 2.79 14.01 -9.73
N ARG A 99 3.75 14.60 -9.01
CA ARG A 99 4.89 15.33 -9.58
C ARG A 99 6.22 14.56 -9.52
N GLY A 100 6.24 13.40 -8.87
CA GLY A 100 7.45 12.56 -8.77
C GLY A 100 8.57 13.13 -7.90
N THR A 101 8.37 14.23 -7.18
CA THR A 101 9.43 14.93 -6.43
C THR A 101 9.01 15.23 -4.99
N VAL A 102 9.99 15.22 -4.08
CA VAL A 102 9.82 15.52 -2.64
C VAL A 102 10.88 16.49 -2.16
N SER A 103 10.56 17.29 -1.14
CA SER A 103 11.54 18.15 -0.50
C SER A 103 12.51 17.32 0.36
N ALA A 104 13.77 17.78 0.48
CA ALA A 104 14.75 17.14 1.35
C ALA A 104 14.32 17.14 2.83
N GLY A 105 13.55 18.14 3.27
CA GLY A 105 12.96 18.17 4.61
C GLY A 105 11.94 17.05 4.81
N TRP A 106 11.06 16.84 3.82
CA TRP A 106 10.07 15.76 3.85
C TRP A 106 10.74 14.38 3.87
N ALA A 107 11.75 14.17 3.02
CA ALA A 107 12.49 12.91 2.96
C ALA A 107 13.23 12.62 4.27
N ARG A 108 13.89 13.62 4.87
CA ARG A 108 14.53 13.49 6.18
C ARG A 108 13.54 13.12 7.29
N HIS A 109 12.35 13.71 7.29
CA HIS A 109 11.36 13.50 8.35
C HIS A 109 10.64 12.16 8.24
N HIS A 110 10.21 11.76 7.03
CA HIS A 110 9.37 10.57 6.84
C HIS A 110 10.15 9.32 6.43
N HIS A 111 11.30 9.49 5.78
CA HIS A 111 12.10 8.41 5.18
C HIS A 111 13.61 8.61 5.42
N PRO A 112 14.06 8.73 6.69
CA PRO A 112 15.42 9.16 7.03
C PRO A 112 16.53 8.25 6.49
N LEU A 113 16.31 6.93 6.43
CA LEU A 113 17.34 6.01 5.90
C LEU A 113 17.46 6.16 4.38
N TRP A 114 16.34 6.32 3.68
CA TRP A 114 16.33 6.55 2.24
C TRP A 114 16.94 7.90 1.89
N TYR A 115 16.70 8.95 2.67
CA TYR A 115 17.35 10.24 2.47
C TYR A 115 18.88 10.14 2.56
N ARG A 116 19.40 9.40 3.56
CA ARG A 116 20.85 9.19 3.72
C ARG A 116 21.44 8.46 2.52
N GLU A 117 20.80 7.39 2.06
CA GLU A 117 21.19 6.62 0.88
C GLU A 117 21.26 7.51 -0.38
N GLN A 118 20.20 8.30 -0.65
CA GLN A 118 20.17 9.20 -1.81
C GLN A 118 21.23 10.30 -1.73
N SER A 119 21.48 10.84 -0.53
CA SER A 119 22.50 11.87 -0.32
C SER A 119 23.91 11.33 -0.57
N GLN A 120 24.18 10.10 -0.16
CA GLN A 120 25.44 9.41 -0.43
C GLN A 120 25.62 9.13 -1.94
N HIS A 121 24.57 8.65 -2.61
CA HIS A 121 24.61 8.42 -4.06
C HIS A 121 24.87 9.71 -4.85
N GLN A 122 24.23 10.83 -4.49
CA GLN A 122 24.50 12.13 -5.13
C GLN A 122 25.93 12.61 -4.90
N ALA A 123 26.49 12.40 -3.69
CA ALA A 123 27.86 12.77 -3.40
C ALA A 123 28.87 11.93 -4.19
N ALA A 124 28.58 10.64 -4.41
CA ALA A 124 29.41 9.75 -5.22
C ALA A 124 29.38 10.11 -6.71
N GLN A 125 28.23 10.51 -7.26
CA GLN A 125 28.10 10.92 -8.66
C GLN A 125 28.73 12.29 -8.98
N ARG A 126 28.99 13.11 -7.97
CA ARG A 126 29.63 14.43 -8.13
C ARG A 126 31.16 14.37 -8.07
N LYS A 127 31.74 13.22 -7.71
CA LYS A 127 33.18 12.96 -7.72
C LYS A 127 33.57 12.34 -9.05
#